data_AF-A0A202DSL7-F1
#
_entry.id   AF-A0A202DSL7-F1
#
_cell.length_a   1.000
_cell.length_b   1.000
_cell.length_c   1.000
_cell.angle_alpha   90.00
_cell.angle_beta   90.00
_cell.angle_gamma   90.00
#
_symmetry.space_group_name_H-M   'P 1'
#
loop_
_entity.id
_entity.type
_entity.pdbx_description
1 polymer ?
#
loop_
_entity_poly.entity_id
_entity_poly.type
_entity_poly.pdbx_seq_one_letter_code
_entity_poly.pdbx_strand_id
1 'polypeptide(L)' 'VNDKMFALVREKKEPVQLSLKCDPVLAETLREKYESVLPGYHLNKKHWNTILLTGQLSWEEVQDLILHSYSLVTRNGK' A
#
# COMPACT_ATOMS: atom_id res chain seq x y z
N VAL A 1 1.51 3.21 14.65
CA VAL A 1 2.37 2.21 15.32
C VAL A 1 3.70 2.86 15.61
N ASN A 2 4.04 3.08 16.88
CA ASN A 2 5.20 3.90 17.29
C ASN A 2 5.22 5.25 16.56
N ASP A 3 4.08 5.95 16.56
CA ASP A 3 3.83 7.23 15.85
C ASP A 3 4.01 7.22 14.32
N LYS A 4 4.21 6.04 13.71
CA LYS A 4 4.29 5.87 12.26
C LYS A 4 2.97 5.31 11.70
N MET A 5 2.50 5.89 10.59
CA MET A 5 1.37 5.39 9.80
C MET A 5 1.85 4.29 8.84
N PHE A 6 1.05 3.23 8.67
CA PHE A 6 1.32 2.13 7.72
C PHE A 6 0.16 1.89 6.74
N ALA A 7 -1.06 2.29 7.09
CA ALA A 7 -2.21 2.18 6.20
C ALA A 7 -3.06 3.44 6.26
N LEU A 8 -3.66 3.79 5.12
CA LEU A 8 -4.64 4.85 4.99
C LEU A 8 -5.76 4.35 4.08
N VAL A 9 -7.00 4.36 4.58
CA VAL A 9 -8.20 4.07 3.77
C VAL A 9 -8.88 5.38 3.43
N ARG A 10 -9.19 5.60 2.15
CA ARG A 10 -9.99 6.76 1.73
C ARG A 10 -11.46 6.46 1.92
N GLU A 11 -12.11 7.27 2.75
CA GLU A 11 -13.55 7.19 2.93
C GLU A 11 -14.32 7.61 1.66
N LYS A 12 -15.54 7.06 1.50
CA LYS A 12 -16.49 7.42 0.44
C LYS A 12 -15.92 7.28 -0.98
N LYS A 13 -15.12 6.24 -1.22
CA LYS A 13 -14.61 5.87 -2.55
C LYS A 13 -15.02 4.45 -2.90
N GLU A 14 -15.46 4.29 -4.15
CA GLU A 14 -15.79 3.02 -4.78
C GLU A 14 -15.01 2.94 -6.10
N PRO A 15 -14.11 1.96 -6.30
CA PRO A 15 -13.68 0.97 -5.32
C PRO A 15 -12.96 1.61 -4.12
N VAL A 16 -12.94 0.90 -2.99
CA VAL A 16 -12.18 1.29 -1.79
C VAL A 16 -10.72 1.52 -2.16
N GLN A 17 -10.14 2.63 -1.69
CA GLN A 17 -8.73 2.95 -1.93
C GLN A 17 -7.92 2.76 -0.66
N LEU A 18 -7.01 1.79 -0.68
CA LEU A 18 -6.13 1.44 0.42
C LEU A 18 -4.70 1.86 0.07
N SER A 19 -4.15 2.83 0.80
CA SER A 19 -2.76 3.26 0.63
C SER A 19 -1.87 2.61 1.68
N LEU A 20 -0.78 1.98 1.23
CA LEU A 20 0.15 1.21 2.04
C LEU A 20 1.59 1.65 1.77
N LYS A 21 2.43 1.59 2.81
CA LYS A 21 3.88 1.70 2.63
C LYS A 21 4.42 0.49 1.90
N CYS A 22 5.42 0.73 1.06
CA CYS A 22 6.05 -0.31 0.28
C CYS A 22 7.55 -0.04 0.15
N ASP A 23 8.30 -1.11 -0.12
CA ASP A 23 9.70 -0.97 -0.51
C ASP A 23 9.74 -0.34 -1.91
N PRO A 24 10.65 0.59 -2.23
CA PRO A 24 10.63 1.28 -3.51
C PRO A 24 10.69 0.36 -4.74
N VAL A 25 11.49 -0.72 -4.68
CA VAL A 25 11.64 -1.64 -5.82
C VAL A 25 10.35 -2.44 -6.00
N LEU A 26 9.82 -2.99 -4.92
CA LEU A 26 8.54 -3.69 -4.95
C LEU A 26 7.40 -2.76 -5.40
N ALA A 27 7.44 -1.48 -5.00
CA ALA A 27 6.41 -0.51 -5.33
C ALA A 27 6.31 -0.29 -6.84
N GLU A 28 7.44 -0.21 -7.53
CA GLU A 28 7.52 -0.11 -8.99
C GLU A 28 7.01 -1.38 -9.66
N THR A 29 7.51 -2.55 -9.25
CA THR A 29 7.06 -3.85 -9.79
C THR A 29 5.54 -4.04 -9.67
N LEU A 30 4.93 -3.66 -8.55
CA LEU A 30 3.48 -3.79 -8.36
C LEU A 30 2.69 -2.87 -9.30
N ARG A 31 3.18 -1.65 -9.58
CA ARG A 31 2.52 -0.72 -10.52
C ARG A 31 2.65 -1.15 -11.96
N GLU A 32 3.75 -1.82 -12.31
CA GLU A 32 3.94 -2.41 -13.63
C GLU A 32 3.04 -3.63 -13.83
N LYS A 33 2.83 -4.42 -12.78
CA LYS A 33 2.06 -5.67 -12.83
C LYS A 33 0.54 -5.46 -12.77
N TYR A 34 0.07 -4.49 -11.98
CA TYR A 34 -1.36 -4.33 -11.69
C TYR A 34 -1.84 -2.90 -11.98
N GLU A 35 -2.83 -2.77 -12.87
CA GLU A 35 -3.49 -1.49 -13.19
C GLU A 35 -4.18 -0.84 -11.98
N SER A 36 -4.65 -1.65 -11.03
CA SER A 36 -5.26 -1.20 -9.78
C SER A 36 -4.27 -0.68 -8.73
N VAL A 37 -2.96 -0.77 -8.99
CA VAL A 37 -1.92 -0.26 -8.07
C VAL A 37 -1.37 1.05 -8.62
N LEU A 38 -1.68 2.15 -7.94
CA LEU A 38 -1.28 3.50 -8.33
C LEU A 38 -0.17 4.04 -7.43
N PRO A 39 0.63 5.03 -7.90
CA PRO A 39 1.49 5.80 -7.01
C PRO A 39 0.69 6.44 -5.88
N GLY A 40 1.23 6.46 -4.66
CA GLY A 40 0.52 6.98 -3.48
C GLY A 40 -0.06 8.39 -3.68
N TYR A 41 -1.39 8.50 -3.61
CA TYR A 41 -2.10 9.77 -3.81
C TYR A 41 -1.94 10.70 -2.59
N HIS A 42 -1.39 11.91 -2.80
CA HIS A 42 -0.94 12.85 -1.75
C HIS A 42 0.13 12.32 -0.78
N LEU A 43 0.78 11.21 -1.12
CA LEU A 43 1.80 10.57 -0.31
C LEU A 43 3.15 10.56 -1.05
N ASN A 44 4.22 10.18 -0.35
CA ASN A 44 5.52 9.99 -0.98
C ASN A 44 5.47 8.77 -1.92
N LYS A 45 5.38 9.04 -3.22
CA LYS A 45 5.25 8.03 -4.29
C LYS A 45 6.43 7.05 -4.35
N LYS A 46 7.58 7.33 -3.73
CA LYS A 46 8.67 6.35 -3.63
C LYS A 46 8.36 5.23 -2.63
N HIS A 47 7.60 5.54 -1.59
CA HIS A 47 7.38 4.65 -0.44
C HIS A 47 5.94 4.25 -0.25
N TRP A 48 5.01 4.73 -1.08
CA TRP A 48 3.59 4.48 -0.94
C TRP A 48 2.95 4.11 -2.27
N ASN A 49 2.10 3.09 -2.21
CA ASN A 49 1.16 2.74 -3.26
C ASN A 49 -0.27 2.95 -2.76
N THR A 50 -1.17 3.32 -3.66
CA THR A 50 -2.63 3.31 -3.45
C THR A 50 -3.22 2.17 -4.27
N ILE A 51 -3.77 1.17 -3.60
CA ILE A 51 -4.41 0.00 -4.20
C ILE A 51 -5.91 0.29 -4.29
N LEU A 52 -6.44 0.20 -5.50
CA LEU A 52 -7.88 0.21 -5.75
C LEU A 52 -8.39 -1.23 -5.55
N LEU A 53 -9.27 -1.46 -4.58
CA LEU A 53 -9.81 -2.80 -4.28
C LEU A 53 -10.88 -3.20 -5.32
N THR A 54 -10.47 -3.34 -6.57
CA THR A 54 -11.31 -3.75 -7.71
C THR A 54 -11.53 -5.27 -7.80
N GLY A 55 -10.78 -6.05 -7.01
CA GLY A 55 -10.72 -7.51 -7.11
C GLY A 55 -9.62 -8.04 -8.03
N GLN A 56 -8.78 -7.17 -8.62
CA GLN A 56 -7.63 -7.60 -9.44
C GLN A 56 -6.55 -8.32 -8.61
N LEU A 57 -6.27 -7.82 -7.40
CA LEU A 57 -5.45 -8.52 -6.42
C LEU A 57 -6.33 -9.45 -5.61
N SER A 58 -5.84 -10.65 -5.31
CA SER A 58 -6.51 -11.57 -4.40
C SER A 58 -6.54 -10.98 -2.98
N TRP A 59 -7.45 -11.49 -2.15
CA TRP A 59 -7.52 -11.03 -0.76
C TRP A 59 -6.23 -11.34 0.01
N GLU A 60 -5.63 -12.50 -0.25
CA GLU A 60 -4.36 -12.92 0.32
C GLU A 60 -3.22 -11.97 -0.09
N GLU A 61 -3.14 -11.58 -1.37
CA GLU A 61 -2.15 -10.59 -1.83
C GLU A 61 -2.34 -9.24 -1.12
N VAL A 62 -3.58 -8.79 -0.93
CA VAL A 62 -3.86 -7.56 -0.18
C VAL A 62 -3.42 -7.68 1.28
N GLN A 63 -3.67 -8.82 1.94
CA GLN A 63 -3.24 -9.07 3.30
C GLN A 63 -1.70 -9.08 3.44
N ASP A 64 -1.00 -9.70 2.50
CA ASP A 64 0.46 -9.72 2.45
C ASP A 64 1.04 -8.31 2.30
N LEU A 65 0.42 -7.46 1.47
CA LEU A 65 0.84 -6.06 1.31
C LEU A 65 0.58 -5.23 2.58
N ILE A 66 -0.51 -5.49 3.30
CA ILE A 66 -0.78 -4.86 4.61
C ILE A 66 0.30 -5.27 5.61
N LEU A 67 0.62 -6.57 5.68
CA LEU A 67 1.65 -7.10 6.57
C LEU A 67 3.04 -6.56 6.24
N HIS A 68 3.37 -6.44 4.96
CA HIS A 68 4.60 -5.81 4.48
C HIS A 68 4.69 -4.35 4.95
N SER A 69 3.64 -3.57 4.73
CA SER A 69 3.58 -2.17 5.16
C SER A 69 3.73 -2.01 6.67
N TYR A 70 3.05 -2.85 7.45
CA TYR A 70 3.19 -2.90 8.90
C TYR A 70 4.61 -3.25 9.34
N SER A 71 5.23 -4.25 8.69
CA SER A 71 6.60 -4.68 8.96
C SER A 71 7.62 -3.57 8.71
N LEU A 72 7.41 -2.74 7.67
CA LEU A 72 8.29 -1.60 7.37
C LEU A 72 8.30 -0.54 8.48
N VAL A 73 7.19 -0.36 9.21
CA VAL A 73 7.13 0.64 10.30
C VAL A 73 7.58 0.08 11.65
N THR A 74 7.48 -1.24 11.86
CA THR A 74 7.88 -1.91 13.11
C THR A 74 9.33 -2.33 13.13
N ARG A 75 9.89 -2.84 12.01
CA ARG A 75 11.31 -3.25 11.94
C ARG A 75 12.30 -2.08 11.94
N ASN A 76 11.83 -0.88 11.63
CA ASN A 76 12.61 0.36 11.68
C ASN A 76 12.55 1.08 13.05
N GLY A 77 12.09 0.40 14.10
CA GLY A 77 12.29 0.82 15.49
C GLY A 77 13.57 0.18 16.01
N LYS A 78 14.69 0.90 15.90
CA LYS A 78 15.77 0.71 16.86
C LYS A 78 15.33 1.30 18.19
#